data_AF-A0A1H9R3E8-F1
#
_entry.id   AF-A0A1H9R3E8-F1
#
_cell.length_a   1.000
_cell.length_b   1.000
_cell.length_c   1.000
_cell.angle_alpha   90.00
_cell.angle_beta   90.00
_cell.angle_gamma   90.00
#
_symmetry.space_group_name_H-M   'P 1'
#
loop_
_entity.id
_entity.type
_entity.pdbx_description
1 polymer ?
#
loop_
_entity_poly.entity_id
_entity_poly.type
_entity_poly.pdbx_seq_one_letter_code
_entity_poly.pdbx_strand_id
1 'polypeptide(L)' 'MIVKYHGESSPVGLIDGKNYEVISIEKDWYRIVDETDEDYLYPPECFEIIEPNDGTVPISD' A
#
# COMPACT_ATOMS: atom_id res chain seq x y z
N MET A 1 6.60 -3.49 -5.92
CA MET A 1 6.89 -2.52 -4.83
C MET A 1 6.27 -3.05 -3.55
N ILE A 2 7.06 -3.19 -2.49
CA ILE A 2 6.61 -3.66 -1.18
C ILE A 2 6.77 -2.54 -0.16
N VAL A 3 5.73 -2.31 0.62
CA VAL A 3 5.68 -1.26 1.64
C VAL A 3 5.29 -1.84 2.99
N LYS A 4 5.81 -1.26 4.07
CA LYS A 4 5.40 -1.59 5.44
C LYS A 4 4.50 -0.48 5.97
N TYR A 5 3.32 -0.85 6.45
CA TYR A 5 2.37 0.10 7.03
C TYR A 5 2.79 0.51 8.44
N HIS A 6 2.69 1.80 8.73
CA HIS A 6 2.92 2.42 10.03
C HIS A 6 1.70 3.27 10.39
N GLY A 7 0.77 2.72 11.18
CA GLY A 7 -0.50 3.37 11.48
C GLY A 7 -1.37 2.59 12.47
N GLU A 8 -2.66 2.94 12.57
CA GLU A 8 -3.58 2.20 13.44
C GLU A 8 -4.02 0.90 12.74
N SER A 9 -3.90 -0.23 13.43
CA SER A 9 -4.39 -1.52 12.95
C SER A 9 -5.92 -1.59 12.96
N SER A 10 -6.50 -2.08 11.86
CA SER A 10 -7.93 -2.33 11.74
C SER A 10 -8.21 -3.72 11.17
N PRO A 11 -9.17 -4.50 11.71
CA PRO A 11 -9.60 -5.76 11.12
C PRO A 11 -10.33 -5.60 9.76
N VAL A 12 -10.61 -4.36 9.34
CA VAL A 12 -11.24 -3.99 8.06
C VAL A 12 -10.37 -3.00 7.28
N GLY A 13 -9.05 -3.11 7.41
CA GLY A 13 -8.09 -2.22 6.78
C GLY A 13 -6.69 -2.80 6.89
N LEU A 14 -5.68 -1.95 7.13
CA LEU A 14 -4.29 -2.39 7.27
C LEU A 14 -3.92 -2.71 8.72
N ILE A 15 -2.91 -3.56 8.89
CA ILE A 15 -2.32 -3.98 10.16
C ILE A 15 -0.96 -3.32 10.31
N ASP A 16 -0.76 -2.61 11.42
CA ASP A 16 0.51 -1.96 11.75
C ASP A 16 1.68 -2.94 11.69
N GLY A 17 2.75 -2.52 11.02
CA GLY A 17 3.97 -3.29 10.85
C GLY A 17 3.90 -4.44 9.84
N LYS A 18 2.75 -4.71 9.22
CA LYS A 18 2.62 -5.69 8.13
C LYS A 18 3.15 -5.11 6.81
N ASN A 19 3.73 -5.98 6.00
CA ASN A 19 4.16 -5.65 4.64
C ASN A 19 3.00 -5.89 3.66
N TYR A 20 2.85 -4.96 2.72
CA TYR A 20 1.82 -4.97 1.70
C TYR A 20 2.45 -4.75 0.32
N GLU A 21 1.84 -5.35 -0.70
CA GLU A 21 2.17 -5.12 -2.09
C GLU A 21 1.39 -3.91 -2.63
N VAL A 22 2.11 -2.95 -3.21
CA VAL A 22 1.48 -1.85 -3.95
C VAL A 22 1.22 -2.33 -5.38
N ILE A 23 -0.06 -2.47 -5.74
CA ILE A 23 -0.48 -3.00 -7.04
C ILE A 23 -0.68 -1.91 -8.10
N SER A 24 -0.85 -0.65 -7.69
CA SER A 24 -0.93 0.53 -8.56
C SER A 24 -0.64 1.79 -7.76
N ILE A 25 -0.14 2.84 -8.42
CA ILE A 25 -0.02 4.19 -7.86
C ILE A 25 -0.99 5.09 -8.63
N GLU A 26 -1.95 5.70 -7.93
CA GLU A 26 -3.00 6.52 -8.54
C GLU A 26 -3.13 7.84 -7.81
N LYS A 27 -2.98 8.96 -8.52
CA LYS A 27 -3.01 10.31 -7.90
C LYS A 27 -2.09 10.40 -6.68
N ASP A 28 -0.88 9.83 -6.81
CA ASP A 28 0.13 9.70 -5.76
C ASP A 28 -0.23 8.78 -4.57
N TRP A 29 -1.35 8.06 -4.61
CA TRP A 29 -1.78 7.13 -3.56
C TRP A 29 -1.48 5.68 -3.94
N TYR A 30 -1.22 4.85 -2.94
CA TYR A 30 -0.94 3.42 -3.12
C TYR A 30 -2.24 2.62 -3.12
N ARG A 31 -2.51 1.90 -4.20
CA ARG A 31 -3.56 0.89 -4.24
C ARG A 31 -3.02 -0.41 -3.65
N ILE A 32 -3.67 -0.90 -2.60
CA ILE A 32 -3.24 -2.06 -1.81
C ILE A 32 -4.47 -2.93 -1.50
N VAL A 33 -4.31 -4.26 -1.57
CA VAL A 33 -5.28 -5.21 -1.03
C VAL A 33 -5.08 -5.36 0.47
N ASP A 34 -6.10 -5.06 1.26
CA ASP A 34 -6.03 -5.10 2.72
C ASP A 34 -6.61 -6.39 3.33
N GLU A 35 -6.88 -6.42 4.65
CA GLU A 35 -7.40 -7.62 5.31
C GLU A 35 -8.83 -8.03 4.89
N THR A 36 -9.56 -7.22 4.12
CA THR A 36 -10.88 -7.58 3.58
C THR A 36 -10.82 -8.28 2.21
N ASP A 37 -9.61 -8.51 1.67
CA ASP A 37 -9.37 -8.99 0.29
C ASP A 37 -9.87 -8.03 -0.80
N GLU A 38 -10.15 -6.77 -0.47
CA GLU A 38 -10.50 -5.71 -1.41
C GLU A 38 -9.35 -4.69 -1.53
N ASP A 39 -9.28 -4.00 -2.68
CA ASP A 39 -8.27 -2.97 -2.91
C ASP A 39 -8.79 -1.56 -2.61
N TYR A 40 -7.97 -0.78 -1.89
CA TYR A 40 -8.24 0.61 -1.58
C TYR A 40 -6.99 1.47 -1.80
N LEU A 41 -7.21 2.78 -1.92
CA LEU A 41 -6.15 3.77 -1.97
C LEU A 41 -5.75 4.19 -0.56
N TYR A 42 -4.45 4.10 -0.28
CA TYR A 42 -3.85 4.51 0.98
C TYR A 42 -2.81 5.61 0.74
N PRO A 43 -2.71 6.58 1.66
CA PRO A 43 -1.78 7.68 1.53
C PRO A 43 -0.33 7.21 1.76
N PRO A 44 0.63 7.59 0.89
CA PRO A 44 1.99 7.07 0.91
C PRO A 44 2.76 7.40 2.21
N GLU A 45 2.39 8.47 2.91
CA GLU A 45 3.01 8.86 4.19
C GLU A 45 2.80 7.87 5.32
N CYS A 46 1.83 6.95 5.19
CA CYS A 46 1.61 5.86 6.15
C CYS A 46 2.60 4.69 5.96
N PHE A 47 3.54 4.79 5.03
CA PHE A 47 4.35 3.65 4.62
C PHE A 47 5.86 3.91 4.61
N GLU A 48 6.59 2.85 4.94
CA GLU A 48 8.02 2.73 4.67
C GLU A 48 8.21 1.82 3.44
N ILE A 49 9.03 2.25 2.48
CA ILE A 49 9.33 1.44 1.29
C ILE A 49 10.35 0.35 1.67
N ILE A 50 9.95 -0.91 1.56
CA ILE A 50 10.82 -2.08 1.82
C ILE A 50 11.47 -2.54 0.52
N GLU A 51 10.70 -2.58 -0.58
CA GLU A 51 11.20 -2.85 -1.93
C GLU A 51 10.66 -1.78 -2.89
N PRO A 52 11.53 -0.99 -3.55
CA PRO A 52 11.11 0.11 -4.41
C PRO A 52 10.37 -0.39 -5.66
N ASN A 53 9.68 0.52 -6.35
CA ASN A 53 9.14 0.21 -7.68
C ASN A 53 10.30 0.03 -8.68
N ASP A 54 10.39 -1.15 -9.29
CA ASP A 54 11.36 -1.52 -10.33
C ASP A 54 10.84 -1.25 -11.75
N GLY A 55 9.68 -0.59 -11.86
CA GLY A 55 9.00 -0.31 -13.13
C GLY A 55 7.86 -1.27 -13.45
N THR A 56 7.59 -2.25 -12.57
CA THR A 56 6.47 -3.20 -12.75
C THR A 56 5.15 -2.70 -12.18
N VAL A 57 5.18 -1.78 -11.20
CA VAL A 57 3.96 -1.21 -10.62
C VAL A 57 3.46 -0.08 -11.53
N PRO A 58 2.25 -0.20 -12.10
CA PRO A 58 1.69 0.82 -12.96
C PRO A 58 1.43 2.11 -12.20
N ILE A 59 1.61 3.24 -12.88
CA ILE A 59 1.37 4.59 -12.36
C ILE A 59 0.32 5.23 -13.27
N SER A 60 -0.78 5.68 -12.68
CA SER A 60 -1.88 6.35 -13.38
C SER A 60 -2.11 7.75 -12.81
N ASP A 61 -2.26 8.73 -13.69
CA ASP A 61 -2.64 10.12 -13.36
C ASP A 61 -4.16 10.29 -13.15
#